data_AF-A0A653AE00-F1
#
_entry.id   AF-A0A653AE00-F1
#
_cell.length_a   1.000
_cell.length_b   1.000
_cell.length_c   1.000
_cell.angle_alpha   90.00
_cell.angle_beta   90.00
_cell.angle_gamma   90.00
#
_symmetry.space_group_name_H-M   'P 1'
#
loop_
_entity.id
_entity.type
_entity.pdbx_description
1 polymer ?
#
loop_
_entity_poly.entity_id
_entity_poly.type
_entity_poly.pdbx_seq_one_letter_code
_entity_poly.pdbx_strand_id
1 'polypeptide(L)'
;MMRTVMSRYGLGVLFCVLFFSGCRGAPVAGPAEGSSGVAVGGADLGPQSNSAKGEQRVLMLAVRFKDVAPECNLNHIKERATNRLNDYVKAQSYGQAWIKPHFEGWIPLPDDLSEYRVSPDNFQVDRGRVRKLIEDAMTAVEARIDFSQYDHMLVIPGAFTLPGKGYGMICYCANPGMLTGVRRNTAFVTLRAQGGATFSGGVFVAAENAHLGMFAHDLFHALGGVQHGKRLVP
;
A
#
# COMPACT_ATOMS: atom_id res chain seq x y z
N MET A 1 -67.03 -32.10 9.96
CA MET A 1 -66.47 -32.50 8.65
C MET A 1 -64.98 -32.80 8.85
N MET A 2 -64.66 -34.04 9.23
CA MET A 2 -63.29 -34.54 9.39
C MET A 2 -62.77 -34.99 8.02
N ARG A 3 -61.52 -34.67 7.68
CA ARG A 3 -60.82 -35.30 6.56
C ARG A 3 -59.68 -36.18 7.07
N THR A 4 -59.69 -37.37 6.51
CA THR A 4 -58.97 -38.58 6.88
C THR A 4 -57.52 -38.56 6.37
N VAL A 5 -56.65 -39.20 7.16
CA VAL A 5 -55.27 -39.59 6.89
C VAL A 5 -55.20 -40.62 5.74
N MET A 6 -54.19 -40.52 4.86
CA MET A 6 -53.55 -41.71 4.27
C MET A 6 -52.05 -41.49 4.05
N SER A 7 -51.30 -42.41 4.65
CA SER A 7 -49.86 -42.67 4.52
C SER A 7 -49.59 -43.59 3.33
N ARG A 8 -48.46 -43.43 2.63
CA ARG A 8 -47.73 -44.53 2.00
C ARG A 8 -46.22 -44.29 1.99
N TYR A 9 -45.52 -45.16 2.72
CA TYR A 9 -44.09 -45.41 2.67
C TYR A 9 -43.67 -46.15 1.39
N GLY A 10 -42.47 -45.87 0.90
CA GLY A 10 -41.65 -46.72 0.02
C GLY A 10 -40.20 -46.29 0.22
N LEU A 11 -39.40 -46.97 1.05
CA LEU A 11 -38.66 -48.21 0.80
C LEU A 11 -37.62 -48.06 -0.32
N GLY A 12 -36.34 -48.01 0.07
CA GLY A 12 -35.22 -48.01 -0.87
C GLY A 12 -33.86 -47.80 -0.20
N VAL A 13 -33.45 -48.74 0.66
CA VAL A 13 -32.04 -48.94 1.02
C VAL A 13 -31.47 -49.96 0.04
N LEU A 14 -30.43 -49.60 -0.72
CA LEU A 14 -29.49 -50.59 -1.26
C LEU A 14 -28.09 -50.00 -1.41
N PHE A 15 -27.18 -50.65 -0.67
CA PHE A 15 -25.72 -50.65 -0.78
C PHE A 15 -25.24 -50.89 -2.22
N CYS A 16 -24.15 -50.24 -2.64
CA CYS A 16 -22.92 -50.96 -3.01
C CYS A 16 -21.75 -50.02 -3.33
N VAL A 17 -20.58 -50.51 -2.95
CA VAL A 17 -19.25 -49.92 -2.95
C VAL A 17 -18.61 -50.01 -4.35
N LEU A 18 -17.50 -49.27 -4.53
CA LEU A 18 -16.45 -49.35 -5.59
C LEU A 18 -16.70 -48.37 -6.76
N PHE A 19 -15.80 -47.47 -7.13
CA PHE A 19 -14.34 -47.61 -7.29
C PHE A 19 -13.59 -46.30 -6.97
N PHE A 20 -12.55 -46.41 -6.15
CA PHE A 20 -11.40 -45.50 -6.17
C PHE A 20 -10.64 -45.74 -7.48
N SER A 21 -10.71 -44.81 -8.43
CA SER A 21 -9.75 -44.75 -9.53
C SER A 21 -8.80 -43.60 -9.26
N GLY A 22 -7.69 -43.94 -8.59
CA GLY A 22 -6.57 -43.04 -8.42
C GLY A 22 -5.95 -42.73 -9.78
N CYS A 23 -5.85 -41.45 -10.12
CA CYS A 23 -4.99 -41.00 -11.20
C CYS A 23 -3.53 -41.29 -10.79
N ARG A 24 -2.99 -42.41 -11.27
CA ARG A 24 -1.54 -42.65 -11.29
C ARG A 24 -0.92 -41.63 -12.25
N GLY A 25 -0.34 -40.57 -11.70
CA GLY A 25 0.57 -39.71 -12.43
C GLY A 25 1.73 -40.54 -12.98
N ALA A 26 2.07 -40.34 -14.25
CA ALA A 26 3.21 -40.99 -14.88
C ALA A 26 4.51 -40.65 -14.13
N PRO A 27 5.46 -41.59 -14.00
CA PRO A 27 6.74 -41.31 -13.37
C PRO A 27 7.54 -40.36 -14.27
N VAL A 28 7.84 -39.17 -13.76
CA VAL A 28 8.80 -38.24 -14.37
C VAL A 28 10.19 -38.78 -14.08
N ALA A 29 10.97 -39.03 -15.13
CA ALA A 29 12.37 -39.44 -15.00
C ALA A 29 13.16 -38.36 -14.25
N GLY A 30 13.83 -38.74 -13.16
CA GLY A 30 14.75 -37.87 -12.45
C GLY A 30 15.96 -37.51 -13.31
N PRO A 31 16.57 -36.32 -13.11
CA PRO A 31 17.75 -35.93 -13.86
C PRO A 31 18.93 -36.82 -13.47
N ALA A 32 19.71 -37.19 -14.48
CA ALA A 32 20.94 -37.97 -14.31
C ALA A 32 21.95 -37.20 -13.44
N GLU A 33 22.51 -37.88 -12.45
CA GLU A 33 23.64 -37.39 -11.66
C GLU A 33 24.85 -37.19 -12.57
N GLY A 34 25.36 -35.95 -12.64
CA GLY A 34 26.50 -35.63 -13.47
C GLY A 34 26.94 -34.16 -13.42
N SER A 35 27.79 -33.86 -12.44
CA SER A 35 28.79 -32.78 -12.40
C SER A 35 28.48 -31.42 -11.75
N SER A 36 29.39 -31.10 -10.82
CA SER A 36 29.70 -29.83 -10.16
C SER A 36 28.62 -29.21 -9.27
N GLY A 37 28.90 -29.20 -7.97
CA GLY A 37 28.05 -28.61 -6.94
C GLY A 37 27.74 -27.14 -7.19
N VAL A 38 26.47 -26.86 -7.44
CA VAL A 38 25.87 -25.53 -7.31
C VAL A 38 24.89 -25.63 -6.15
N ALA A 39 25.07 -24.76 -5.16
CA ALA A 39 24.19 -24.67 -4.01
C ALA A 39 22.73 -24.53 -4.45
N VAL A 40 21.91 -25.51 -4.09
CA VAL A 40 20.45 -25.41 -4.18
C VAL A 40 20.02 -24.42 -3.10
N GLY A 41 19.84 -23.14 -3.45
CA GLY A 41 19.48 -22.11 -2.48
C GLY A 41 19.38 -20.72 -3.08
N GLY A 42 18.42 -20.50 -3.97
CA GLY A 42 18.12 -19.17 -4.50
C GLY A 42 17.23 -19.27 -5.74
N ALA A 43 15.93 -19.49 -5.52
CA ALA A 43 14.98 -19.15 -6.57
C ALA A 43 15.15 -17.66 -6.91
N ASP A 44 15.27 -17.35 -8.19
CA ASP A 44 15.43 -16.00 -8.70
C ASP A 44 14.18 -15.16 -8.36
N LEU A 45 14.20 -14.49 -7.20
CA LEU A 45 13.12 -13.61 -6.72
C LEU A 45 13.06 -12.28 -7.48
N GLY A 46 13.79 -12.15 -8.60
CA GLY A 46 13.96 -10.89 -9.30
C GLY A 46 14.72 -9.85 -8.47
N PRO A 47 14.75 -8.58 -8.92
CA PRO A 47 15.46 -7.53 -8.22
C PRO A 47 14.93 -7.28 -6.81
N GLN A 48 15.84 -7.29 -5.84
CA GLN A 48 15.54 -7.03 -4.43
C GLN A 48 16.11 -5.68 -4.01
N SER A 49 15.30 -4.86 -3.35
CA SER A 49 15.76 -3.59 -2.80
C SER A 49 16.53 -3.82 -1.49
N ASN A 50 17.77 -3.33 -1.43
CA ASN A 50 18.55 -3.34 -0.19
C ASN A 50 18.06 -2.30 0.82
N SER A 51 17.36 -1.24 0.38
CA SER A 51 16.82 -0.20 1.27
C SER A 51 15.55 -0.63 2.01
N ALA A 52 14.95 -1.76 1.61
CA ALA A 52 13.70 -2.25 2.21
C ALA A 52 13.90 -3.10 3.49
N LYS A 53 15.14 -3.29 3.96
CA LYS A 53 15.46 -4.04 5.18
C LYS A 53 15.70 -3.10 6.38
N GLY A 54 15.46 -3.60 7.57
CA GLY A 54 15.69 -2.89 8.82
C GLY A 54 14.57 -1.91 9.20
N GLU A 55 14.91 -0.96 10.07
CA GLU A 55 14.00 0.11 10.50
C GLU A 55 13.72 1.08 9.36
N GLN A 56 12.44 1.35 9.11
CA GLN A 56 11.94 2.34 8.17
C GLN A 56 11.31 3.49 8.96
N ARG A 57 11.93 4.67 8.97
CA ARG A 57 11.44 5.84 9.71
C ARG A 57 10.40 6.56 8.85
N VAL A 58 9.13 6.52 9.26
CA VAL A 58 8.02 7.01 8.43
C VAL A 58 7.29 8.15 9.15
N LEU A 59 7.31 9.33 8.54
CA LEU A 59 6.50 10.47 8.95
C LEU A 59 5.09 10.34 8.37
N MET A 60 4.06 10.39 9.21
CA MET A 60 2.67 10.20 8.82
C MET A 60 1.88 11.45 9.16
N LEU A 61 1.42 12.15 8.14
CA LEU A 61 0.74 13.43 8.24
C LEU A 61 -0.72 13.28 7.85
N ALA A 62 -1.63 13.24 8.82
CA ALA A 62 -3.05 13.38 8.53
C ALA A 62 -3.37 14.87 8.37
N VAL A 63 -3.87 15.24 7.20
CA VAL A 63 -4.13 16.63 6.82
C VAL A 63 -5.63 16.87 6.69
N ARG A 64 -6.07 18.10 6.93
CA ARG A 64 -7.47 18.52 6.77
C ARG A 64 -7.57 19.74 5.86
N PHE A 65 -8.64 19.77 5.08
CA PHE A 65 -8.98 20.89 4.20
C PHE A 65 -9.91 21.85 4.92
N LYS A 66 -10.07 23.07 4.39
CA LYS A 66 -10.94 24.10 4.96
C LYS A 66 -12.42 23.79 4.76
N ASP A 67 -12.77 23.27 3.59
CA ASP A 67 -14.14 23.08 3.09
C ASP A 67 -14.67 21.66 3.30
N VAL A 68 -13.83 20.71 3.72
CA VAL A 68 -14.20 19.30 3.91
C VAL A 68 -13.77 18.82 5.29
N ALA A 69 -14.75 18.31 6.04
CA ALA A 69 -14.49 17.65 7.32
C ALA A 69 -14.12 16.18 7.10
N PRO A 70 -13.09 15.66 7.80
CA PRO A 70 -12.81 14.22 7.82
C PRO A 70 -13.97 13.42 8.40
N GLU A 71 -14.32 12.30 7.78
CA GLU A 71 -15.38 11.40 8.26
C GLU A 71 -14.84 10.27 9.14
N CYS A 72 -13.55 9.95 9.00
CA CYS A 72 -12.93 8.84 9.72
C CYS A 72 -12.36 9.29 11.07
N ASN A 73 -12.51 8.44 12.10
CA ASN A 73 -11.93 8.70 13.41
C ASN A 73 -10.38 8.71 13.34
N LEU A 74 -9.75 9.80 13.78
CA LEU A 74 -8.30 9.97 13.73
C LEU A 74 -7.52 8.87 14.47
N ASN A 75 -8.04 8.37 15.60
CA ASN A 75 -7.37 7.28 16.33
C ASN A 75 -7.40 5.98 15.54
N HIS A 76 -8.48 5.69 14.81
CA HIS A 76 -8.52 4.54 13.91
C HIS A 76 -7.57 4.69 12.72
N ILE A 77 -7.46 5.91 12.17
CA ILE A 77 -6.47 6.21 11.12
C ILE A 77 -5.06 6.00 11.66
N LYS A 78 -4.74 6.56 12.84
CA LYS A 78 -3.45 6.43 13.52
C LYS A 78 -3.11 4.98 13.77
N GLU A 79 -4.02 4.20 14.36
CA GLU A 79 -3.82 2.77 14.63
C GLU A 79 -3.51 1.99 13.35
N ARG A 80 -4.26 2.26 12.27
CA ARG A 80 -4.02 1.63 10.96
C ARG A 80 -2.68 2.04 10.35
N ALA A 81 -2.35 3.34 10.38
CA ALA A 81 -1.14 3.90 9.79
C ALA A 81 0.13 3.44 10.51
N THR A 82 0.04 3.29 11.83
CA THR A 82 1.18 3.00 12.70
C THR A 82 1.28 1.50 12.99
N ASN A 83 0.55 1.02 14.00
CA ASN A 83 0.68 -0.32 14.54
C ASN A 83 0.33 -1.39 13.52
N ARG A 84 -0.85 -1.31 12.89
CA ARG A 84 -1.29 -2.36 11.96
C ARG A 84 -0.44 -2.45 10.71
N LEU A 85 0.04 -1.31 10.20
CA LEU A 85 0.95 -1.28 9.06
C LEU A 85 2.31 -1.86 9.43
N ASN A 86 2.85 -1.49 10.60
CA ASN A 86 4.10 -2.07 11.11
C ASN A 86 4.01 -3.59 11.28
N ASP A 87 2.94 -4.08 11.89
CA ASP A 87 2.71 -5.52 12.11
C ASP A 87 2.63 -6.26 10.77
N TYR A 88 1.92 -5.67 9.79
CA TYR A 88 1.86 -6.21 8.44
C TYR A 88 3.25 -6.27 7.79
N VAL A 89 4.03 -5.19 7.83
CA VAL A 89 5.39 -5.15 7.26
C VAL A 89 6.31 -6.17 7.93
N LYS A 90 6.29 -6.27 9.25
CA LYS A 90 7.08 -7.28 9.99
C LYS A 90 6.68 -8.69 9.59
N ALA A 91 5.38 -8.98 9.51
CA ALA A 91 4.90 -10.30 9.12
C ALA A 91 5.30 -10.65 7.68
N GLN A 92 5.08 -9.75 6.71
CA GLN A 92 5.38 -10.00 5.30
C GLN A 92 6.88 -10.06 5.00
N SER A 93 7.71 -9.38 5.80
CA SER A 93 9.17 -9.41 5.66
C SER A 93 9.84 -10.52 6.48
N TYR A 94 9.09 -11.36 7.18
CA TYR A 94 9.62 -12.35 8.13
C TYR A 94 10.55 -11.71 9.19
N GLY A 95 10.17 -10.53 9.67
CA GLY A 95 10.94 -9.75 10.64
C GLY A 95 12.15 -9.01 10.09
N GLN A 96 12.39 -9.05 8.76
CA GLN A 96 13.53 -8.36 8.16
C GLN A 96 13.32 -6.84 8.02
N ALA A 97 12.10 -6.34 8.14
CA ALA A 97 11.77 -4.92 8.05
C ALA A 97 10.71 -4.54 9.09
N TRP A 98 10.76 -3.30 9.58
CA TRP A 98 9.74 -2.73 10.45
C TRP A 98 9.62 -1.23 10.28
N ILE A 99 8.50 -0.67 10.70
CA ILE A 99 8.23 0.76 10.66
C ILE A 99 8.48 1.37 12.04
N LYS A 100 9.20 2.49 12.07
CA LYS A 100 9.22 3.43 13.19
C LYS A 100 8.33 4.63 12.83
N PRO A 101 7.08 4.65 13.29
CA PRO A 101 6.13 5.67 12.89
C PRO A 101 6.31 6.96 13.70
N HIS A 102 6.16 8.10 13.04
CA HIS A 102 5.87 9.38 13.69
C HIS A 102 4.58 9.94 13.10
N PHE A 103 3.53 10.09 13.92
CA PHE A 103 2.20 10.46 13.45
C PHE A 103 1.78 11.84 13.96
N GLU A 104 1.40 12.72 13.03
CA GLU A 104 0.80 14.03 13.30
C GLU A 104 -0.62 14.10 12.73
N GLY A 105 -1.56 14.53 13.57
CA GLY A 105 -2.99 14.48 13.28
C GLY A 105 -3.59 15.83 12.92
N TRP A 106 -4.48 15.84 11.93
CA TRP A 106 -5.28 16.99 11.49
C TRP A 106 -4.51 18.30 11.34
N ILE A 107 -3.46 18.24 10.55
CA ILE A 107 -2.70 19.39 10.09
C ILE A 107 -3.55 20.19 9.10
N PRO A 108 -3.87 21.46 9.37
CA PRO A 108 -4.64 22.28 8.45
C PRO A 108 -3.81 22.61 7.20
N LEU A 109 -4.41 22.44 6.02
CA LEU A 109 -3.86 22.93 4.76
C LEU A 109 -4.40 24.32 4.41
N PRO A 110 -3.65 25.10 3.62
CA PRO A 110 -4.03 26.49 3.31
C PRO A 110 -5.20 26.62 2.35
N ASP A 111 -5.53 25.60 1.55
CA ASP A 111 -6.56 25.71 0.50
C ASP A 111 -7.69 24.67 0.66
N ASP A 112 -8.73 24.85 -0.14
CA ASP A 112 -9.87 23.95 -0.24
C ASP A 112 -9.48 22.64 -0.97
N LEU A 113 -10.25 21.57 -0.76
CA LEU A 113 -9.99 20.26 -1.36
C LEU A 113 -9.83 20.32 -2.89
N SER A 114 -10.56 21.20 -3.56
CA SER A 114 -10.53 21.36 -5.03
C SER A 114 -9.14 21.60 -5.61
N GLU A 115 -8.27 22.29 -4.86
CA GLU A 115 -6.90 22.61 -5.25
C GLU A 115 -5.96 21.40 -5.18
N TYR A 116 -6.35 20.37 -4.44
CA TYR A 116 -5.56 19.15 -4.23
C TYR A 116 -6.11 17.93 -4.97
N ARG A 117 -7.38 17.96 -5.43
CA ARG A 117 -8.02 16.79 -6.07
C ARG A 117 -7.23 16.25 -7.25
N VAL A 118 -7.01 14.95 -7.25
CA VAL A 118 -6.34 14.22 -8.33
C VAL A 118 -7.33 13.33 -9.09
N SER A 119 -7.02 13.02 -10.35
CA SER A 119 -7.80 12.05 -11.12
C SER A 119 -7.78 10.67 -10.45
N PRO A 120 -8.89 9.89 -10.47
CA PRO A 120 -8.83 8.48 -10.09
C PRO A 120 -8.03 7.60 -11.07
N ASP A 121 -7.75 8.10 -12.28
CA ASP A 121 -6.91 7.42 -13.26
C ASP A 121 -5.44 7.82 -13.07
N ASN A 122 -4.61 6.85 -12.69
CA ASN A 122 -3.16 6.96 -12.51
C ASN A 122 -2.42 7.62 -13.68
N PHE A 123 -2.96 7.54 -14.90
CA PHE A 123 -2.33 8.13 -16.08
C PHE A 123 -2.78 9.58 -16.36
N GLN A 124 -3.77 10.07 -15.63
CA GLN A 124 -4.35 11.42 -15.76
C GLN A 124 -4.16 12.26 -14.48
N VAL A 125 -3.25 11.83 -13.60
CA VAL A 125 -2.94 12.57 -12.37
C VAL A 125 -2.19 13.86 -12.70
N ASP A 126 -2.70 14.98 -12.20
CA ASP A 126 -1.99 16.26 -12.20
C ASP A 126 -0.86 16.23 -11.16
N ARG A 127 0.37 16.26 -11.67
CA ARG A 127 1.59 16.23 -10.84
C ARG A 127 1.76 17.48 -9.99
N GLY A 128 1.27 18.62 -10.47
CA GLY A 128 1.30 19.89 -9.74
C GLY A 128 0.46 19.78 -8.46
N ARG A 129 -0.71 19.16 -8.53
CA ARG A 129 -1.58 18.93 -7.36
C ARG A 129 -1.00 17.93 -6.38
N VAL A 130 -0.38 16.85 -6.87
CA VAL A 130 0.35 15.90 -6.01
C VAL A 130 1.48 16.60 -5.27
N ARG A 131 2.30 17.40 -5.98
CA ARG A 131 3.38 18.17 -5.38
C ARG A 131 2.86 19.17 -4.35
N LYS A 132 1.83 19.94 -4.71
CA LYS A 132 1.19 20.92 -3.84
C LYS A 132 0.72 20.30 -2.52
N LEU A 133 0.00 19.16 -2.56
CA LEU A 133 -0.44 18.47 -1.34
C LEU A 133 0.73 18.18 -0.40
N ILE A 134 1.83 17.65 -0.93
CA ILE A 134 2.97 17.22 -0.12
C ILE A 134 3.75 18.43 0.40
N GLU A 135 4.02 19.42 -0.44
CA GLU A 135 4.80 20.61 -0.06
C GLU A 135 4.02 21.51 0.91
N ASP A 136 2.70 21.63 0.77
CA ASP A 136 1.86 22.33 1.75
C ASP A 136 1.81 21.58 3.09
N ALA A 137 1.71 20.24 3.06
CA ALA A 137 1.77 19.42 4.27
C ALA A 137 3.13 19.55 4.98
N MET A 138 4.23 19.59 4.23
CA MET A 138 5.56 19.85 4.76
C MET A 138 5.64 21.25 5.36
N THR A 139 5.17 22.28 4.65
CA THR A 139 5.17 23.68 5.11
C THR A 139 4.43 23.83 6.45
N ALA A 140 3.30 23.14 6.63
CA ALA A 140 2.52 23.21 7.86
C ALA A 140 3.21 22.60 9.09
N VAL A 141 4.31 21.85 8.91
CA VAL A 141 5.03 21.16 9.99
C VAL A 141 6.53 21.48 10.06
N GLU A 142 7.10 22.15 9.06
CA GLU A 142 8.55 22.37 8.94
C GLU A 142 9.16 23.14 10.12
N ALA A 143 8.38 23.99 10.80
CA ALA A 143 8.85 24.72 11.99
C ALA A 143 9.15 23.82 13.20
N ARG A 144 8.66 22.58 13.21
CA ARG A 144 8.82 21.63 14.34
C ARG A 144 9.27 20.23 13.95
N ILE A 145 9.41 19.95 12.66
CA ILE A 145 9.81 18.64 12.15
C ILE A 145 11.06 18.77 11.28
N ASP A 146 12.10 18.06 11.67
CA ASP A 146 13.30 17.87 10.87
C ASP A 146 13.11 16.68 9.91
N PHE A 147 12.87 16.98 8.64
CA PHE A 147 12.60 15.95 7.63
C PHE A 147 13.77 15.00 7.37
N SER A 148 15.00 15.36 7.76
CA SER A 148 16.18 14.48 7.58
C SER A 148 16.14 13.22 8.47
N GLN A 149 15.24 13.21 9.45
CA GLN A 149 15.06 12.08 10.37
C GLN A 149 14.18 10.95 9.80
N TYR A 150 13.62 11.12 8.61
CA TYR A 150 12.68 10.17 8.02
C TYR A 150 13.19 9.67 6.67
N ASP A 151 12.90 8.40 6.40
CA ASP A 151 13.19 7.76 5.13
C ASP A 151 11.98 7.87 4.18
N HIS A 152 10.78 7.86 4.75
CA HIS A 152 9.51 7.92 4.01
C HIS A 152 8.49 8.86 4.66
N MET A 153 7.50 9.27 3.87
CA MET A 153 6.37 10.08 4.28
C MET A 153 5.06 9.49 3.76
N LEU A 154 4.07 9.42 4.64
CA LEU A 154 2.67 9.15 4.33
C LEU A 154 1.87 10.43 4.52
N VAL A 155 1.20 10.91 3.49
CA VAL A 155 0.20 11.99 3.61
C VAL A 155 -1.20 11.39 3.53
N ILE A 156 -2.05 11.72 4.50
CA ILE A 156 -3.42 11.17 4.63
C ILE A 156 -4.43 12.32 4.48
N PRO A 157 -4.95 12.55 3.25
CA PRO A 157 -6.04 13.49 3.03
C PRO A 157 -7.28 13.13 3.87
N GLY A 158 -7.69 14.04 4.75
CA GLY A 158 -8.91 13.97 5.55
C GLY A 158 -10.17 14.26 4.74
N ALA A 159 -10.41 13.43 3.72
CA ALA A 159 -11.59 13.50 2.88
C ALA A 159 -12.01 12.08 2.46
N PHE A 160 -13.25 11.70 2.78
CA PHE A 160 -13.77 10.39 2.38
C PHE A 160 -13.76 10.26 0.86
N THR A 161 -13.11 9.22 0.36
CA THR A 161 -12.76 9.12 -1.06
C THR A 161 -13.27 7.82 -1.66
N LEU A 162 -14.02 7.95 -2.74
CA LEU A 162 -14.33 6.89 -3.69
C LEU A 162 -13.73 7.31 -5.04
N PRO A 163 -13.50 6.39 -6.01
CA PRO A 163 -12.98 6.77 -7.32
C PRO A 163 -13.76 7.95 -7.94
N GLY A 164 -13.07 9.07 -8.16
CA GLY A 164 -13.64 10.31 -8.73
C GLY A 164 -14.41 11.22 -7.75
N LYS A 165 -14.62 10.79 -6.50
CA LYS A 165 -15.27 11.55 -5.42
C LYS A 165 -14.28 11.90 -4.31
N GLY A 166 -14.58 12.92 -3.51
CA GLY A 166 -13.67 13.37 -2.46
C GLY A 166 -12.32 13.80 -3.05
N TYR A 167 -11.22 13.28 -2.50
CA TYR A 167 -9.87 13.57 -2.98
C TYR A 167 -9.61 13.05 -4.41
N GLY A 168 -10.39 12.06 -4.86
CA GLY A 168 -10.40 11.55 -6.23
C GLY A 168 -9.72 10.19 -6.36
N MET A 169 -8.49 10.05 -5.88
CA MET A 169 -7.78 8.76 -5.83
C MET A 169 -7.58 8.31 -4.38
N ILE A 170 -7.88 7.04 -4.11
CA ILE A 170 -7.85 6.51 -2.74
C ILE A 170 -6.43 6.30 -2.20
N CYS A 171 -5.48 5.89 -3.04
CA CYS A 171 -4.10 5.63 -2.64
C CYS A 171 -3.16 5.65 -3.84
N TYR A 172 -1.94 6.17 -3.68
CA TYR A 172 -0.86 6.09 -4.66
C TYR A 172 0.52 6.40 -4.07
N CYS A 173 1.56 5.81 -4.65
CA CYS A 173 2.95 6.22 -4.42
C CYS A 173 3.29 7.47 -5.27
N ALA A 174 3.58 8.58 -4.58
CA ALA A 174 3.94 9.87 -5.15
C ALA A 174 5.42 9.94 -5.55
N ASN A 175 6.30 9.45 -4.67
CA ASN A 175 7.76 9.47 -4.82
C ASN A 175 8.33 8.11 -4.40
N PRO A 176 9.00 7.34 -5.28
CA PRO A 176 9.12 7.56 -6.71
C PRO A 176 7.80 7.13 -7.39
N GLY A 177 7.21 7.96 -8.26
CA GLY A 177 5.88 7.64 -8.80
C GLY A 177 5.22 8.80 -9.49
N MET A 178 4.03 9.20 -9.01
CA MET A 178 3.20 10.21 -9.68
C MET A 178 3.93 11.52 -9.97
N LEU A 179 4.93 11.91 -9.19
CA LEU A 179 5.72 13.12 -9.44
C LEU A 179 6.61 13.04 -10.70
N THR A 180 7.04 11.85 -11.10
CA THR A 180 7.87 11.61 -12.30
C THR A 180 7.16 10.81 -13.40
N GLY A 181 6.02 10.20 -13.08
CA GLY A 181 5.34 9.19 -13.89
C GLY A 181 5.72 7.75 -13.50
N VAL A 182 4.88 6.79 -13.92
CA VAL A 182 4.93 5.38 -13.47
C VAL A 182 5.47 4.37 -14.49
N ARG A 183 5.82 4.80 -15.71
CA ARG A 183 6.21 3.86 -16.81
C ARG A 183 7.72 3.79 -17.07
N ARG A 184 8.39 4.94 -17.19
CA ARG A 184 9.80 5.08 -17.56
C ARG A 184 10.36 6.35 -16.95
N ASN A 185 11.67 6.38 -16.73
CA ASN A 185 12.41 7.51 -16.14
C ASN A 185 11.84 7.93 -14.78
N THR A 186 11.28 6.97 -14.05
CA THR A 186 10.85 7.18 -12.66
C THR A 186 12.11 7.45 -11.84
N ALA A 187 12.06 8.47 -11.00
CA ALA A 187 13.15 8.85 -10.12
C ALA A 187 12.57 9.41 -8.82
N PHE A 188 13.41 9.46 -7.79
CA PHE A 188 13.11 10.30 -6.64
C PHE A 188 13.26 11.77 -7.04
N VAL A 189 12.29 12.59 -6.65
CA VAL A 189 12.39 14.05 -6.74
C VAL A 189 12.55 14.65 -5.35
N THR A 190 13.22 15.80 -5.28
CA THR A 190 13.25 16.59 -4.07
C THR A 190 11.99 17.47 -4.01
N LEU A 191 11.31 17.40 -2.89
CA LEU A 191 10.19 18.25 -2.48
C LEU A 191 10.72 19.36 -1.59
N ARG A 192 10.09 20.53 -1.62
CA ARG A 192 10.52 21.70 -0.85
C ARG A 192 9.33 22.40 -0.22
N ALA A 193 9.36 22.55 1.11
CA ALA A 193 8.43 23.39 1.85
C ALA A 193 8.72 24.88 1.62
N GLN A 194 7.76 25.76 1.91
CA GLN A 194 7.89 27.21 1.66
C GLN A 194 9.05 27.84 2.44
N GLY A 195 9.30 27.41 3.68
CA GLY A 195 10.43 27.84 4.51
C GLY A 195 11.79 27.26 4.08
N GLY A 196 11.80 26.40 3.06
CA GLY A 196 13.00 25.89 2.42
C GLY A 196 13.42 24.49 2.85
N ALA A 197 12.73 23.88 3.83
CA ALA A 197 12.99 22.51 4.25
C ALA A 197 12.74 21.52 3.10
N THR A 198 13.57 20.48 2.97
CA THR A 198 13.53 19.55 1.83
C THR A 198 13.32 18.11 2.25
N PHE A 199 12.69 17.34 1.37
CA PHE A 199 12.55 15.88 1.51
C PHE A 199 12.72 15.20 0.15
N SER A 200 13.56 14.16 0.09
CA SER A 200 13.86 13.42 -1.15
C SER A 200 13.57 11.92 -1.03
N GLY A 201 13.01 11.48 0.11
CA GLY A 201 12.68 10.08 0.38
C GLY A 201 11.37 9.63 -0.27
N GLY A 202 10.93 8.43 0.12
CA GLY A 202 9.69 7.83 -0.37
C GLY A 202 8.47 8.61 0.10
N VAL A 203 7.51 8.86 -0.79
CA VAL A 203 6.23 9.51 -0.43
C VAL A 203 5.09 8.73 -1.02
N PHE A 204 4.12 8.39 -0.19
CA PHE A 204 2.85 7.82 -0.61
C PHE A 204 1.68 8.57 0.03
N VAL A 205 0.56 8.56 -0.66
CA VAL A 205 -0.66 9.27 -0.27
C VAL A 205 -1.77 8.25 -0.18
N ALA A 206 -2.52 8.26 0.92
CA ALA A 206 -3.65 7.38 1.12
C ALA A 206 -4.78 8.14 1.81
N ALA A 207 -5.96 8.23 1.20
CA ALA A 207 -7.11 8.93 1.78
C ALA A 207 -7.54 8.29 3.11
N GLU A 208 -8.23 9.05 3.95
CA GLU A 208 -8.62 8.64 5.31
C GLU A 208 -9.38 7.30 5.39
N ASN A 209 -10.08 6.89 4.33
CA ASN A 209 -10.84 5.65 4.26
C ASN A 209 -10.12 4.51 3.53
N ALA A 210 -8.87 4.71 3.07
CA ALA A 210 -8.08 3.66 2.43
C ALA A 210 -7.78 2.50 3.41
N HIS A 211 -7.87 1.27 2.93
CA HIS A 211 -7.67 0.09 3.77
C HIS A 211 -6.17 -0.24 3.96
N LEU A 212 -5.86 -1.10 4.94
CA LEU A 212 -4.48 -1.47 5.28
C LEU A 212 -3.67 -1.96 4.07
N GLY A 213 -4.27 -2.79 3.20
CA GLY A 213 -3.60 -3.26 1.99
C GLY A 213 -3.17 -2.15 1.01
N MET A 214 -3.90 -1.03 0.94
CA MET A 214 -3.52 0.12 0.12
C MET A 214 -2.32 0.85 0.71
N PHE A 215 -2.31 1.06 2.04
CA PHE A 215 -1.17 1.63 2.73
C PHE A 215 0.09 0.80 2.49
N ALA A 216 -0.01 -0.53 2.63
CA ALA A 216 1.10 -1.44 2.42
C ALA A 216 1.58 -1.43 0.95
N HIS A 217 0.65 -1.54 0.00
CA HIS A 217 0.97 -1.56 -1.43
C HIS A 217 1.81 -0.36 -1.87
N ASP A 218 1.38 0.86 -1.54
CA ASP A 218 2.09 2.07 -1.97
C ASP A 218 3.33 2.38 -1.11
N LEU A 219 3.36 1.97 0.15
CA LEU A 219 4.60 1.95 0.92
C LEU A 219 5.65 1.03 0.27
N PHE A 220 5.27 -0.14 -0.24
CA PHE A 220 6.22 -1.07 -0.87
C PHE A 220 6.81 -0.51 -2.16
N HIS A 221 6.06 0.29 -2.92
CA HIS A 221 6.63 1.06 -4.02
C HIS A 221 7.70 2.07 -3.53
N ALA A 222 7.45 2.75 -2.42
CA ALA A 222 8.40 3.69 -1.83
C ALA A 222 9.67 2.98 -1.29
N LEU A 223 9.50 1.83 -0.63
CA LEU A 223 10.59 1.00 -0.09
C LEU A 223 11.43 0.34 -1.18
N GLY A 224 10.76 -0.18 -2.22
CA GLY A 224 11.40 -0.79 -3.38
C GLY A 224 12.24 0.21 -4.17
N GLY A 225 11.80 1.48 -4.20
CA GLY A 225 12.55 2.54 -4.85
C GLY A 225 12.59 2.38 -6.37
N VAL A 226 13.72 2.77 -6.97
CA VAL A 226 13.91 2.79 -8.43
C VAL A 226 15.11 1.93 -8.81
N GLN A 227 14.94 1.11 -9.83
CA GLN A 227 16.02 0.38 -10.48
C GLN A 227 15.93 0.57 -12.00
N HIS A 228 17.04 0.94 -12.64
CA HIS A 228 17.11 1.18 -14.10
C HIS A 228 16.01 2.12 -14.64
N GLY A 229 15.71 3.20 -13.90
CA GLY A 229 14.69 4.19 -14.27
C GLY A 229 13.25 3.68 -14.20
N LYS A 230 13.03 2.55 -13.52
CA LYS A 230 11.71 1.96 -13.27
C LYS A 230 11.49 1.81 -11.77
N ARG A 231 10.27 2.11 -11.33
CA ARG A 231 9.85 1.82 -9.96
C ARG A 231 9.77 0.31 -9.75
N LEU A 232 10.29 -0.19 -8.63
CA LEU A 232 10.04 -1.58 -8.24
C LEU A 232 8.59 -1.75 -7.80
N VAL A 233 8.02 -2.92 -8.09
CA VAL A 233 6.64 -3.27 -7.73
C VAL A 233 6.65 -4.26 -6.56
N PRO A 234 5.64 -4.21 -5.67
CA PRO A 234 5.49 -5.17 -4.58
C PRO A 234 5.38 -6.61 -5.07
#